data_AF-A0A1X6Z2V8-F1
#
_entry.id   AF-A0A1X6Z2V8-F1
#
_cell.length_a   1.000
_cell.length_b   1.000
_cell.length_c   1.000
_cell.angle_alpha   90.00
_cell.angle_beta   90.00
_cell.angle_gamma   90.00
#
_symmetry.space_group_name_H-M   'P 1'
#
loop_
_entity.id
_entity.type
_entity.pdbx_description
1 polymer ?
#
loop_
_entity_poly.entity_id
_entity_poly.type
_entity_poly.pdbx_seq_one_letter_code
_entity_poly.pdbx_strand_id
1 'polypeptide(L)' 'MVLLIPIGFAIFLIYMWIWGPSPTKSCRWRMDRSRDRDGQSFYICPLCGAERFTADGKPPRICALKEP' A
#
# COMPACT_ATOMS: atom_id res chain seq x y z
N MET A 1 16.11 -7.95 37.45
CA MET A 1 16.35 -6.88 36.47
C MET A 1 16.53 -7.38 35.04
N VAL A 2 17.25 -8.48 34.77
CA VAL A 2 17.48 -9.00 33.40
C VAL A 2 16.21 -9.56 32.72
N LEU A 3 15.25 -10.09 33.48
CA LEU A 3 13.99 -10.67 32.95
C LEU A 3 13.03 -9.66 32.29
N LEU A 4 13.17 -8.36 32.54
CA LEU A 4 12.32 -7.33 31.94
C LEU A 4 12.74 -6.99 30.49
N ILE A 5 14.01 -7.23 30.16
CA ILE A 5 14.60 -6.96 28.84
C ILE A 5 13.91 -7.78 27.74
N PRO A 6 13.75 -9.12 27.85
CA PRO A 6 13.08 -9.89 26.81
C PRO A 6 11.59 -9.53 26.69
N ILE A 7 10.94 -9.18 27.79
CA ILE A 7 9.52 -8.79 27.82
C ILE A 7 9.31 -7.46 27.08
N GLY A 8 10.13 -6.44 27.39
CA GLY A 8 10.08 -5.15 26.70
C GLY A 8 10.39 -5.27 25.21
N PHE A 9 11.35 -6.14 24.85
CA PHE A 9 11.71 -6.38 23.45
C PHE A 9 10.59 -7.09 22.68
N ALA A 10 9.95 -8.10 23.27
CA ALA A 10 8.82 -8.79 22.65
C ALA A 10 7.64 -7.82 22.39
N ILE A 11 7.32 -6.95 23.36
CA ILE A 11 6.27 -5.94 23.20
C ILE A 11 6.62 -4.95 22.09
N PHE A 12 7.88 -4.49 22.05
CA PHE A 12 8.35 -3.57 21.01
C PHE A 12 8.25 -4.19 19.60
N LEU A 13 8.62 -5.47 19.44
CA LEU A 13 8.48 -6.20 18.17
C LEU A 13 7.02 -6.33 17.73
N ILE A 14 6.11 -6.68 18.66
CA ILE A 14 4.67 -6.80 18.37
C ILE A 14 4.10 -5.43 17.98
N TYR A 15 4.48 -4.37 18.70
CA TYR A 15 4.06 -3.01 18.38
C TYR A 15 4.53 -2.60 16.98
N MET A 16 5.81 -2.84 16.65
CA MET A 16 6.34 -2.57 15.32
C MET A 16 5.71 -3.45 14.23
N TRP A 17 5.22 -4.65 14.55
CA TRP A 17 4.56 -5.50 13.57
C TRP A 17 3.14 -5.03 13.25
N ILE A 18 2.39 -4.60 14.27
CA ILE A 18 0.99 -4.14 14.10
C ILE A 18 0.93 -2.69 13.59
N TRP A 19 1.78 -1.81 14.14
CA TRP A 19 1.82 -0.37 13.85
C TRP A 19 2.98 0.01 12.93
N GLY A 20 3.79 -0.96 12.52
CA GLY A 20 4.78 -0.78 11.48
C GLY A 20 4.14 -0.21 10.23
N PRO A 21 4.94 0.42 9.35
CA PRO A 21 4.43 1.04 8.16
C PRO A 21 3.62 0.01 7.37
N SER A 22 2.30 0.14 7.45
CA SER A 22 1.40 -0.61 6.60
C SER A 22 1.87 -0.35 5.16
N PRO A 23 2.09 -1.39 4.35
CA PRO A 23 2.56 -1.23 2.97
C PRO A 23 1.61 -0.36 2.12
N THR A 24 0.45 0.01 2.66
CA THR A 24 -0.47 1.04 2.14
C THR A 24 0.19 2.40 1.85
N LYS A 25 1.35 2.74 2.41
CA LYS A 25 2.11 3.95 2.01
C LYS A 25 3.08 3.75 0.83
N SER A 26 3.30 2.51 0.42
CA SER A 26 4.27 2.18 -0.64
C SER A 26 3.62 1.98 -2.01
N CYS A 27 2.29 2.05 -2.14
CA CYS A 27 1.62 1.77 -3.41
C CYS A 27 2.13 2.72 -4.50
N ARG A 28 2.91 2.16 -5.42
CA ARG A 28 3.55 2.87 -6.52
C ARG A 28 2.72 2.66 -7.78
N TRP A 29 1.80 3.57 -8.03
CA TRP A 29 0.98 3.51 -9.24
C TRP A 29 1.83 3.72 -10.49
N ARG A 30 1.70 2.82 -11.46
CA ARG A 30 2.20 2.99 -12.83
C ARG A 30 1.01 3.08 -13.77
N MET A 31 1.05 4.07 -14.65
CA MET A 31 0.11 4.18 -15.76
C MET A 31 0.50 3.15 -16.82
N ASP A 32 -0.45 2.32 -17.24
CA ASP A 32 -0.26 1.41 -18.36
C ASP A 32 -1.23 1.78 -19.48
N ARG A 33 -0.68 2.54 -20.43
CA ARG A 33 -1.39 3.07 -21.60
C ARG A 33 -1.86 1.99 -22.56
N SER A 34 -1.33 0.77 -22.46
CA SER A 34 -1.78 -0.34 -23.31
C SER A 34 -3.19 -0.82 -22.96
N ARG A 35 -3.66 -0.52 -21.74
CA ARG A 35 -4.99 -0.90 -21.25
C ARG A 35 -5.93 0.29 -21.07
N ASP A 36 -5.51 1.48 -21.50
CA ASP A 36 -6.38 2.66 -21.51
C ASP A 36 -7.63 2.36 -22.37
N ARG A 37 -8.81 2.69 -21.85
CA ARG A 37 -10.11 2.49 -22.52
C ARG A 37 -10.92 3.77 -22.46
N ASP A 38 -11.50 4.16 -23.60
CA ASP A 38 -12.56 5.17 -23.70
C ASP A 38 -12.40 6.39 -22.79
N GLY A 39 -11.22 7.03 -22.84
CA GLY A 39 -10.91 8.24 -22.07
C GLY A 39 -10.55 8.01 -20.60
N GLN A 40 -10.41 6.76 -20.16
CA GLN A 40 -9.93 6.37 -18.84
C GLN A 40 -8.51 5.82 -18.92
N SER A 41 -7.66 6.35 -18.04
CA SER A 41 -6.30 5.87 -17.86
C SER A 41 -6.26 4.70 -16.90
N PHE A 42 -5.60 3.61 -17.30
CA PHE A 42 -5.42 2.45 -16.47
C PHE A 42 -4.14 2.59 -15.63
N TYR A 43 -4.29 2.36 -14.33
CA TYR A 43 -3.21 2.39 -13.35
C TYR A 43 -3.12 1.05 -12.63
N ILE A 44 -1.90 0.51 -12.58
CA ILE A 44 -1.57 -0.73 -11.86
C ILE A 44 -0.45 -0.48 -10.86
N CYS A 45 -0.57 -1.09 -9.70
CA CYS A 45 0.43 -1.06 -8.64
C CYS A 45 1.25 -2.36 -8.69
N PRO A 46 2.53 -2.36 -9.12
CA PRO A 46 3.34 -3.58 -9.17
C PRO A 46 3.74 -4.09 -7.78
N LEU A 47 3.60 -3.26 -6.73
CA LEU A 47 3.89 -3.65 -5.34
C LEU A 47 2.74 -4.40 -4.69
N CYS A 48 1.51 -4.08 -5.07
CA CYS A 48 0.31 -4.54 -4.40
C CYS A 48 -0.68 -5.28 -5.32
N GLY A 49 -0.42 -5.28 -6.63
CA GLY A 49 -1.28 -5.89 -7.65
C GLY A 49 -2.58 -5.13 -7.91
N ALA A 50 -2.85 -4.04 -7.17
CA ALA A 50 -4.08 -3.27 -7.31
C ALA A 50 -4.18 -2.62 -8.70
N GLU A 51 -5.35 -2.72 -9.31
CA GLU A 51 -5.69 -2.09 -10.59
C GLU A 51 -6.84 -1.08 -10.42
N ARG A 52 -6.71 0.08 -11.04
CA ARG A 52 -7.72 1.14 -11.02
C ARG A 52 -7.75 1.88 -12.35
N PHE A 53 -8.96 2.18 -12.82
CA PHE A 53 -9.20 3.10 -13.91
C PHE A 53 -9.49 4.49 -13.34
N THR A 54 -8.90 5.52 -13.93
CA THR A 54 -9.17 6.92 -13.58
C THR A 54 -9.52 7.70 -14.83
N ALA A 55 -10.58 8.49 -14.76
CA ALA A 55 -10.96 9.40 -15.84
C ALA A 55 -10.08 10.66 -15.88
N ASP A 56 -9.43 11.01 -14.77
CA ASP A 56 -8.67 12.25 -14.63
C ASP A 56 -7.22 12.13 -15.14
N GLY A 57 -6.81 10.94 -15.60
CA GLY A 57 -5.44 10.66 -16.02
C GLY A 57 -4.41 10.77 -14.90
N LYS A 58 -4.82 10.78 -13.63
CA LYS A 58 -3.94 10.94 -12.45
C LYS A 58 -3.88 9.67 -11.60
N PRO A 59 -2.71 9.30 -11.06
CA PRO A 59 -2.61 8.12 -10.21
C PRO A 59 -3.51 8.24 -8.97
N PRO A 60 -4.17 7.15 -8.54
CA PRO A 60 -5.00 7.14 -7.34
C PRO A 60 -4.18 7.55 -6.11
N ARG A 61 -4.71 8.44 -5.28
CA ARG A 61 -4.02 8.87 -4.03
C ARG A 61 -4.13 7.85 -2.91
N ILE A 62 -4.99 6.85 -3.07
CA ILE A 62 -5.32 5.84 -2.07
C ILE A 62 -5.08 4.47 -2.71
N CYS A 63 -4.50 3.55 -1.95
CA CYS A 63 -4.29 2.18 -2.43
C CYS A 63 -5.62 1.43 -2.49
N ALA A 64 -5.98 0.86 -3.64
CA ALA A 64 -7.30 0.24 -3.85
C ALA A 64 -7.53 -1.05 -3.04
N LEU A 65 -6.47 -1.64 -2.48
CA LEU A 65 -6.57 -2.73 -1.49
C LEU A 65 -7.22 -2.29 -0.16
N LYS A 66 -7.34 -0.98 0.07
CA LYS A 66 -7.97 -0.39 1.25
C LYS A 66 -9.34 0.26 0.94
N GLU A 67 -9.85 0.13 -0.28
CA GLU A 67 -11.26 0.47 -0.52
C GLU A 67 -12.11 -0.60 0.20
N PRO A 68 -12.90 -0.24 1.23
CA PRO A 68 -13.71 -1.19 1.99
C PRO A 68 -14.84 -1.80 1.14
#